data_AF-A0A971RMR9-F1
#
_entry.id   AF-A0A971RMR9-F1
#
_cell.length_a   1.000
_cell.length_b   1.000
_cell.length_c   1.000
_cell.angle_alpha   90.00
_cell.angle_beta   90.00
_cell.angle_gamma   90.00
#
_symmetry.space_group_name_H-M   'P 1'
#
loop_
_entity.id
_entity.type
_entity.pdbx_description
1 polymer ?
#
loop_
_entity_poly.entity_id
_entity_poly.type
_entity_poly.pdbx_seq_one_letter_code
_entity_poly.pdbx_strand_id
1 'polypeptide(L)'
;MDYLTRAKYDHGALRMMLDVQKEILARLAKARGVNLIHLEEILGFWKEFLCREHLLAEEEFLFTVLRRLDHPALAELVADHDQLCSSLKKLEEIAGELRAGKPNSGREFLETGRNFGMLLERHLNKENSIFAELTVKEHGIAAYPRPLPPEGLFRLTRLFSLLNELAGEYLGREYDIAWLQVEKGKEPATSGGTGEESPEDKGETEEESPAGKEGTVEVSPSGALGGRGEGEPAGEEGQTIEESGGADVEEESGTAGGERERAGVGEEGERVEG
;
A
#
# COMPACT_ATOMS: atom_id res chain seq x y z
N MET A 1 -8.44 -15.59 6.34
CA MET A 1 -7.14 -15.95 5.74
C MET A 1 -6.09 -15.84 6.85
N ASP A 2 -4.93 -16.51 6.78
CA ASP A 2 -3.88 -16.23 7.79
C ASP A 2 -3.26 -14.85 7.56
N TYR A 3 -2.58 -14.33 8.57
CA TYR A 3 -2.04 -12.97 8.55
C TYR A 3 -0.99 -12.77 7.46
N LEU A 4 -0.05 -13.70 7.31
CA LEU A 4 1.02 -13.56 6.32
C LEU A 4 0.47 -13.56 4.90
N THR A 5 -0.52 -14.41 4.63
CA THR A 5 -1.19 -14.42 3.33
C THR A 5 -1.92 -13.10 3.10
N ARG A 6 -2.60 -12.54 4.11
CA ARG A 6 -3.25 -11.23 4.01
C ARG A 6 -2.23 -10.10 3.77
N ALA A 7 -1.14 -10.07 4.52
CA ALA A 7 -0.10 -9.06 4.40
C ALA A 7 0.53 -9.05 3.01
N LYS A 8 0.69 -10.22 2.36
CA LYS A 8 1.14 -10.29 0.97
C LYS A 8 0.19 -9.56 0.00
N TYR A 9 -1.11 -9.72 0.17
CA TYR A 9 -2.10 -8.99 -0.64
C TYR A 9 -2.13 -7.50 -0.30
N ASP A 10 -1.97 -7.12 0.97
CA ASP A 10 -1.89 -5.70 1.34
C ASP A 10 -0.63 -5.06 0.74
N HIS A 11 0.54 -5.71 0.83
CA HIS A 11 1.78 -5.23 0.24
C HIS A 11 1.70 -5.09 -1.28
N GLY A 12 1.01 -6.00 -1.97
CA GLY A 12 0.77 -5.87 -3.41
C GLY A 12 -0.06 -4.63 -3.75
N ALA A 13 -1.11 -4.37 -2.98
CA ALA A 13 -1.97 -3.20 -3.17
C ALA A 13 -1.24 -1.89 -2.88
N LEU A 14 -0.46 -1.84 -1.78
CA LEU A 14 0.37 -0.69 -1.42
C LEU A 14 1.42 -0.40 -2.50
N ARG A 15 2.08 -1.42 -3.04
CA ARG A 15 3.03 -1.24 -4.15
C ARG A 15 2.35 -0.72 -5.41
N MET A 16 1.15 -1.21 -5.74
CA MET A 16 0.42 -0.70 -6.90
C MET A 16 -0.01 0.76 -6.71
N MET A 17 -0.53 1.12 -5.53
CA MET A 17 -0.86 2.52 -5.25
C MET A 17 0.39 3.42 -5.26
N LEU A 18 1.52 2.89 -4.79
CA LEU A 18 2.80 3.61 -4.85
C LEU A 18 3.23 3.85 -6.29
N ASP A 19 3.05 2.89 -7.19
CA ASP A 19 3.33 3.08 -8.62
C ASP A 19 2.41 4.14 -9.26
N VAL A 20 1.12 4.14 -8.90
CA VAL A 20 0.18 5.21 -9.30
C VAL A 20 0.67 6.58 -8.82
N GLN A 21 1.05 6.69 -7.54
CA GLN A 21 1.59 7.92 -6.97
C GLN A 21 2.86 8.35 -7.71
N LYS A 22 3.80 7.44 -7.99
CA LYS A 22 5.04 7.72 -8.72
C LYS A 22 4.74 8.33 -10.10
N GLU A 23 3.76 7.79 -10.83
CA GLU A 23 3.33 8.33 -12.13
C GLU A 23 2.70 9.73 -12.00
N ILE A 24 1.83 9.96 -11.01
CA ILE A 24 1.24 11.29 -10.79
C ILE A 24 2.32 12.32 -10.44
N LEU A 25 3.26 11.97 -9.56
CA LEU A 25 4.39 12.85 -9.24
C LEU A 25 5.26 13.12 -10.48
N ALA A 26 5.44 12.14 -11.38
CA ALA A 26 6.15 12.33 -12.63
C ALA A 26 5.43 13.31 -13.59
N ARG A 27 4.08 13.26 -13.63
CA ARG A 27 3.25 14.21 -14.41
C ARG A 27 3.32 15.62 -13.82
N LEU A 28 3.15 15.73 -12.49
CA LEU A 28 3.23 17.00 -11.77
C LEU A 28 4.60 17.68 -11.99
N ALA A 29 5.70 16.92 -11.93
CA ALA A 29 7.04 17.43 -12.18
C ALA A 29 7.26 17.97 -13.60
N LYS A 30 6.49 17.49 -14.58
CA LYS A 30 6.54 17.93 -15.99
C LYS A 30 5.54 19.04 -16.29
N ALA A 31 4.88 19.60 -15.27
CA ALA A 31 3.75 20.52 -15.41
C ALA A 31 2.65 19.99 -16.35
N ARG A 32 2.56 18.65 -16.48
CA ARG A 32 1.42 18.02 -17.15
C ARG A 32 0.27 18.09 -16.16
N GLY A 33 -0.88 18.60 -16.59
CA GLY A 33 -2.05 18.74 -15.73
C GLY A 33 -2.30 17.47 -14.93
N VAL A 34 -2.42 17.60 -13.61
CA VAL A 34 -2.75 16.53 -12.69
C VAL A 34 -4.15 16.77 -12.18
N ASN A 35 -4.97 15.71 -12.15
CA ASN A 35 -6.25 15.77 -11.48
C ASN A 35 -6.01 15.83 -9.96
N LEU A 36 -6.28 16.99 -9.36
CA LEU A 36 -6.11 17.18 -7.92
C LEU A 36 -7.03 16.28 -7.09
N ILE A 37 -8.18 15.87 -7.65
CA ILE A 37 -9.08 14.91 -7.00
C ILE A 37 -8.38 13.55 -6.84
N HIS A 38 -7.72 13.04 -7.89
CA HIS A 38 -6.99 11.77 -7.81
C HIS A 38 -5.84 11.83 -6.80
N LEU A 39 -5.17 12.99 -6.71
CA LEU A 39 -4.12 13.20 -5.70
C LEU A 39 -4.70 13.10 -4.28
N GLU A 40 -5.86 13.70 -4.03
CA GLU A 40 -6.52 13.63 -2.72
C GLU A 40 -7.05 12.23 -2.40
N GLU A 41 -7.56 11.52 -3.40
CA GLU A 41 -8.01 10.14 -3.28
C GLU A 41 -6.86 9.20 -2.92
N ILE A 42 -5.67 9.40 -3.49
CA ILE A 42 -4.45 8.67 -3.11
C ILE A 42 -4.08 8.94 -1.65
N LEU A 43 -4.11 10.20 -1.20
CA LEU A 43 -3.86 10.53 0.21
C LEU A 43 -4.92 9.90 1.13
N GLY A 44 -6.18 9.88 0.69
CA GLY A 44 -7.26 9.16 1.37
C GLY A 44 -7.00 7.66 1.46
N PHE A 45 -6.51 7.04 0.39
CA PHE A 45 -6.12 5.63 0.40
C PHE A 45 -4.99 5.37 1.41
N TRP A 46 -3.93 6.17 1.42
CA TRP A 46 -2.85 5.99 2.42
C TRP A 46 -3.36 6.16 3.84
N LYS A 47 -4.23 7.13 4.08
CA LYS A 47 -4.75 7.39 5.42
C LYS A 47 -5.61 6.25 5.93
N GLU A 48 -6.57 5.82 5.12
CA GLU A 48 -7.56 4.83 5.53
C GLU A 48 -7.03 3.41 5.41
N PHE A 49 -6.27 3.09 4.36
CA PHE A 49 -5.74 1.75 4.17
C PHE A 49 -4.39 1.55 4.88
N LEU A 50 -3.37 2.33 4.52
CA LEU A 50 -2.03 2.15 5.09
C LEU A 50 -2.06 2.42 6.61
N CYS A 51 -2.41 3.64 7.04
CA CYS A 51 -2.27 4.01 8.46
C CYS A 51 -3.31 3.38 9.38
N ARG A 52 -4.57 3.26 8.94
CA ARG A 52 -5.69 2.86 9.83
C ARG A 52 -6.06 1.39 9.78
N GLU A 53 -5.62 0.65 8.76
CA GLU A 53 -5.93 -0.78 8.64
C GLU A 53 -4.64 -1.62 8.58
N HIS A 54 -3.72 -1.35 7.66
CA HIS A 54 -2.53 -2.18 7.45
C HIS A 54 -1.50 -2.08 8.59
N LEU A 55 -0.99 -0.87 8.87
CA LEU A 55 0.00 -0.66 9.94
C LEU A 55 -0.56 -1.05 11.32
N LEU A 56 -1.86 -0.80 11.55
CA LEU A 56 -2.54 -1.21 12.78
C LEU A 56 -2.57 -2.74 12.92
N ALA A 57 -2.85 -3.47 11.83
CA ALA A 57 -2.79 -4.92 11.85
C ALA A 57 -1.35 -5.42 12.10
N GLU A 58 -0.32 -4.77 11.53
CA GLU A 58 1.08 -5.11 11.83
C GLU A 58 1.42 -4.94 13.31
N GLU A 59 0.98 -3.85 13.93
CA GLU A 59 1.18 -3.60 15.35
C GLU A 59 0.48 -4.65 16.24
N GLU A 60 -0.72 -5.06 15.87
CA GLU A 60 -1.47 -6.11 16.57
C GLU A 60 -0.78 -7.48 16.44
N PHE A 61 -0.31 -7.82 15.23
CA PHE A 61 0.18 -9.17 14.90
C PHE A 61 1.69 -9.27 14.85
N LEU A 62 2.31 -8.64 13.86
CA LEU A 62 3.75 -8.72 13.64
C LEU A 62 4.51 -8.22 14.87
N PHE A 63 4.15 -7.06 15.41
CA PHE A 63 4.90 -6.49 16.53
C PHE A 63 4.73 -7.30 17.80
N THR A 64 3.57 -7.94 18.00
CA THR A 64 3.37 -8.90 19.09
C THR A 64 4.31 -10.09 18.96
N VAL A 65 4.48 -10.64 17.76
CA VAL A 65 5.43 -11.74 17.51
C VAL A 65 6.87 -11.27 17.72
N LEU A 66 7.26 -10.14 17.12
CA LEU A 66 8.62 -9.59 17.26
C LEU A 66 8.99 -9.28 18.71
N ARG A 67 8.04 -8.76 19.49
CA ARG A 67 8.23 -8.50 20.92
C ARG A 67 8.45 -9.79 21.72
N ARG A 68 7.72 -10.86 21.42
CA ARG A 68 7.91 -12.18 22.06
C ARG A 68 9.27 -12.78 21.74
N LEU A 69 9.80 -12.49 20.55
CA LEU A 69 11.09 -12.97 20.08
C LEU A 69 12.27 -12.06 20.44
N ASP A 70 12.01 -10.93 21.13
CA ASP A 70 13.00 -9.87 21.37
C ASP A 70 13.75 -9.46 20.09
N HIS A 71 13.00 -9.37 18.98
CA HIS A 71 13.58 -9.19 17.66
C HIS A 71 14.02 -7.73 17.46
N PRO A 72 15.27 -7.46 17.04
CA PRO A 72 15.83 -6.11 16.98
C PRO A 72 15.11 -5.18 15.99
N ALA A 73 14.46 -5.73 14.97
CA ALA A 73 13.74 -4.93 13.97
C ALA A 73 12.49 -4.21 14.53
N LEU A 74 11.98 -4.59 15.71
CA LEU A 74 10.76 -3.99 16.27
C LEU A 74 10.91 -2.47 16.43
N ALA A 75 12.02 -2.00 16.99
CA ALA A 75 12.24 -0.57 17.21
C ALA A 75 12.30 0.21 15.88
N GLU A 76 12.88 -0.40 14.84
CA GLU A 76 12.99 0.22 13.53
C GLU A 76 11.63 0.29 12.82
N LEU A 77 10.79 -0.75 12.93
CA LEU A 77 9.45 -0.76 12.33
C LEU A 77 8.52 0.26 13.00
N VAL A 78 8.55 0.37 14.33
CA VAL A 78 7.79 1.42 15.06
C VAL A 78 8.18 2.81 14.56
N ALA A 79 9.49 3.08 14.40
CA ALA A 79 9.96 4.36 13.88
C ALA A 79 9.53 4.61 12.43
N ASP A 80 9.53 3.58 11.57
CA ASP A 80 9.03 3.69 10.20
C ASP A 80 7.52 4.01 10.18
N HIS A 81 6.69 3.38 11.02
CA HIS A 81 5.24 3.67 11.11
C HIS A 81 4.97 5.14 11.46
N ASP A 82 5.67 5.64 12.49
CA ASP A 82 5.55 7.04 12.92
C ASP A 82 5.96 8.02 11.81
N GLN A 83 7.06 7.73 11.11
CA GLN A 83 7.54 8.55 10.00
C GLN A 83 6.60 8.52 8.80
N LEU A 84 6.03 7.35 8.46
CA LEU A 84 5.05 7.20 7.38
C LEU A 84 3.79 8.03 7.67
N CYS A 85 3.22 7.86 8.86
CA CYS A 85 2.02 8.60 9.28
C CYS A 85 2.27 10.12 9.34
N SER A 86 3.44 10.55 9.81
CA SER A 86 3.80 11.98 9.87
C SER A 86 4.03 12.57 8.48
N SER A 87 4.70 11.83 7.59
CA SER A 87 4.91 12.24 6.20
C SER A 87 3.59 12.37 5.45
N LEU A 88 2.63 11.47 5.71
CA LEU A 88 1.30 11.54 5.14
C LEU A 88 0.53 12.79 5.59
N LYS A 89 0.54 13.11 6.89
CA LYS A 89 -0.09 14.35 7.40
C LYS A 89 0.48 15.59 6.71
N LYS A 90 1.80 15.64 6.54
CA LYS A 90 2.48 16.72 5.81
C LYS A 90 2.03 16.78 4.34
N LEU A 91 1.87 15.64 3.68
CA LEU A 91 1.33 15.60 2.30
C LEU A 91 -0.11 16.11 2.22
N GLU A 92 -0.97 15.78 3.18
CA GLU A 92 -2.35 16.30 3.26
C GLU A 92 -2.35 17.84 3.40
N GLU A 93 -1.48 18.38 4.25
CA GLU A 93 -1.31 19.83 4.43
C GLU A 93 -0.87 20.51 3.13
N ILE A 94 0.21 20.02 2.51
CA ILE A 94 0.74 20.57 1.25
C ILE A 94 -0.28 20.44 0.11
N ALA A 95 -1.06 19.35 0.05
CA ALA A 95 -2.13 19.21 -0.94
C ALA A 95 -3.20 20.29 -0.79
N GLY A 96 -3.54 20.68 0.44
CA GLY A 96 -4.43 21.81 0.70
C GLY A 96 -3.85 23.14 0.17
N GLU A 97 -2.55 23.35 0.34
CA GLU A 97 -1.86 24.54 -0.20
C GLU A 97 -1.77 24.53 -1.73
N LEU A 98 -1.51 23.38 -2.32
CA LEU A 98 -1.50 23.17 -3.77
C LEU A 98 -2.87 23.48 -4.38
N ARG A 99 -3.95 23.00 -3.75
CA ARG A 99 -5.32 23.30 -4.17
C ARG A 99 -5.64 24.79 -4.06
N ALA A 100 -5.10 25.46 -3.04
CA ALA A 100 -5.24 26.92 -2.87
C ALA A 100 -4.34 27.74 -3.82
N GLY A 101 -3.54 27.09 -4.68
CA GLY A 101 -2.65 27.76 -5.63
C GLY A 101 -1.47 28.46 -4.97
N LYS A 102 -1.06 28.05 -3.76
CA LYS A 102 0.08 28.66 -3.07
C LYS A 102 1.37 28.44 -3.86
N PRO A 103 2.25 29.45 -3.98
CA PRO A 103 3.56 29.28 -4.60
C PRO A 103 4.37 28.15 -3.95
N ASN A 104 5.21 27.47 -4.73
CA ASN A 104 6.11 26.40 -4.29
C ASN A 104 5.46 25.10 -3.76
N SER A 105 4.18 25.10 -3.40
CA SER A 105 3.45 23.91 -2.91
C SER A 105 3.61 22.68 -3.81
N GLY A 106 3.59 22.84 -5.14
CA GLY A 106 3.81 21.74 -6.07
C GLY A 106 5.20 21.11 -5.96
N ARG A 107 6.25 21.92 -5.74
CA ARG A 107 7.62 21.43 -5.54
C ARG A 107 7.75 20.70 -4.21
N GLU A 108 7.17 21.25 -3.15
CA GLU A 108 7.18 20.64 -1.82
C GLU A 108 6.40 19.32 -1.80
N PHE A 109 5.28 19.25 -2.54
CA PHE A 109 4.51 18.02 -2.71
C PHE A 109 5.33 16.95 -3.41
N LEU A 110 6.04 17.31 -4.49
CA LEU A 110 6.92 16.40 -5.23
C LEU A 110 8.02 15.81 -4.34
N GLU A 111 8.70 16.66 -3.58
CA GLU A 111 9.79 16.24 -2.70
C GLU A 111 9.27 15.35 -1.58
N THR A 112 8.24 15.81 -0.86
CA THR A 112 7.64 15.05 0.25
C THR A 112 7.06 13.73 -0.24
N GLY A 113 6.42 13.72 -1.42
CA GLY A 113 5.80 12.53 -1.99
C GLY A 113 6.82 11.48 -2.43
N ARG A 114 7.97 11.90 -2.96
CA ARG A 114 9.09 10.99 -3.28
C ARG A 114 9.71 10.41 -2.02
N ASN A 115 9.93 11.23 -1.00
CA ASN A 115 10.48 10.77 0.27
C ASN A 115 9.56 9.77 0.98
N PHE A 116 8.25 10.05 1.01
CA PHE A 116 7.24 9.10 1.49
C PHE A 116 7.31 7.78 0.72
N GLY A 117 7.37 7.83 -0.62
CA GLY A 117 7.43 6.63 -1.45
C GLY A 117 8.67 5.77 -1.19
N MET A 118 9.84 6.39 -1.04
CA MET A 118 11.09 5.67 -0.70
C MET A 118 11.03 5.04 0.70
N LEU A 119 10.46 5.76 1.67
CA LEU A 119 10.26 5.25 3.03
C LEU A 119 9.35 4.03 3.03
N LEU A 120 8.20 4.11 2.35
CA LEU A 120 7.24 3.01 2.25
C LEU A 120 7.86 1.79 1.57
N GLU A 121 8.55 1.98 0.44
CA GLU A 121 9.18 0.87 -0.28
C GLU A 121 10.24 0.15 0.57
N ARG A 122 11.06 0.90 1.32
CA ARG A 122 12.03 0.33 2.26
C ARG A 122 11.34 -0.43 3.39
N HIS A 123 10.30 0.15 3.97
CA HIS A 123 9.52 -0.44 5.06
C HIS A 123 8.91 -1.79 4.64
N LEU A 124 8.17 -1.82 3.52
CA LEU A 124 7.57 -3.06 2.99
C LEU A 124 8.63 -4.13 2.70
N ASN A 125 9.80 -3.76 2.19
CA ASN A 125 10.88 -4.72 1.92
C ASN A 125 11.46 -5.32 3.21
N LYS A 126 11.57 -4.51 4.27
CA LYS A 126 12.01 -4.98 5.59
C LYS A 126 11.03 -5.99 6.16
N GLU A 127 9.74 -5.70 6.12
CA GLU A 127 8.69 -6.60 6.60
C GLU A 127 8.63 -7.90 5.83
N ASN A 128 8.72 -7.85 4.49
CA ASN A 128 8.79 -9.06 3.67
C ASN A 128 9.99 -9.94 4.04
N SER A 129 11.13 -9.33 4.38
CA SER A 129 12.32 -10.06 4.83
C SER A 129 12.08 -10.73 6.18
N ILE A 130 11.42 -10.04 7.10
CA ILE A 130 11.01 -10.58 8.41
C ILE A 130 9.99 -11.71 8.24
N PHE A 131 9.00 -11.57 7.36
CA PHE A 131 8.03 -12.62 7.08
C PHE A 131 8.70 -13.89 6.54
N ALA A 132 9.69 -13.75 5.64
CA ALA A 132 10.48 -14.87 5.16
C ALA A 132 11.24 -15.55 6.31
N GLU A 133 11.87 -14.77 7.19
CA GLU A 133 12.57 -15.30 8.37
C GLU A 133 11.63 -16.06 9.32
N LEU A 134 10.49 -15.47 9.66
CA LEU A 134 9.51 -16.08 10.58
C LEU A 134 8.91 -17.36 10.01
N THR A 135 8.69 -17.40 8.69
CA THR A 135 8.21 -18.61 7.99
C THR A 135 9.24 -19.74 8.06
N VAL A 136 10.52 -19.45 7.85
CA VAL A 136 11.60 -20.46 7.90
C VAL A 136 11.79 -21.03 9.30
N LYS A 137 11.63 -20.22 10.33
CA LYS A 137 11.87 -20.62 11.73
C LYS A 137 10.66 -21.28 12.42
N GLU A 138 9.57 -21.53 11.68
CA GLU A 138 8.31 -22.11 12.20
C GLU A 138 7.81 -21.44 13.49
N HIS A 139 8.03 -20.13 13.63
CA HIS A 139 7.52 -19.41 14.79
C HIS A 139 6.01 -19.39 14.69
N GLY A 140 5.31 -20.19 15.51
CA GLY A 140 3.87 -20.38 15.47
C GLY A 140 3.11 -19.07 15.29
N ILE A 141 2.80 -18.72 14.03
CA ILE A 141 2.05 -17.54 13.70
C ILE A 141 0.61 -17.94 13.96
N ALA A 142 0.16 -17.66 15.18
CA ALA A 142 -1.21 -17.90 15.60
C ALA A 142 -2.16 -17.36 14.54
N ALA A 143 -3.25 -18.09 14.27
CA ALA A 143 -4.25 -17.71 13.31
C ALA A 143 -4.65 -16.23 13.51
N TYR A 144 -4.68 -15.45 12.42
CA TYR A 144 -5.15 -14.06 12.41
C TYR A 144 -6.60 -14.06 12.91
N PRO A 145 -6.85 -13.74 14.19
CA PRO A 145 -8.16 -13.88 14.81
C PRO A 145 -9.02 -12.66 14.56
N ARG A 146 -8.68 -11.81 13.57
CA ARG A 146 -9.50 -10.68 13.13
C ARG A 146 -10.23 -11.07 11.84
N PRO A 147 -11.37 -11.80 11.93
CA PRO A 147 -12.31 -11.77 10.82
C PRO A 147 -12.66 -10.30 10.57
N LEU A 148 -12.56 -9.86 9.32
CA LEU A 148 -12.95 -8.51 8.95
C LEU A 148 -14.46 -8.36 9.22
N PRO A 149 -14.90 -7.42 10.06
CA PRO A 149 -16.32 -7.15 10.19
C PRO A 149 -16.89 -6.67 8.85
N PRO A 150 -18.20 -6.85 8.58
CA PRO A 150 -18.82 -6.48 7.31
C PRO A 150 -18.53 -5.04 6.88
N GLU A 151 -18.51 -4.10 7.83
CA GLU A 151 -18.17 -2.71 7.58
C GLU A 151 -16.71 -2.54 7.14
N GLY A 152 -15.80 -3.33 7.73
CA GLY A 152 -14.39 -3.35 7.34
C GLY A 152 -14.21 -3.89 5.92
N LEU A 153 -14.94 -4.94 5.57
CA LEU A 153 -14.89 -5.51 4.23
C LEU A 153 -15.46 -4.56 3.17
N PHE A 154 -16.56 -3.85 3.49
CA PHE A 154 -17.11 -2.82 2.61
C PHE A 154 -16.11 -1.67 2.38
N ARG A 155 -15.46 -1.20 3.46
CA ARG A 155 -14.42 -0.15 3.36
C ARG A 155 -13.26 -0.60 2.48
N LEU A 156 -12.72 -1.80 2.70
CA LEU A 156 -11.63 -2.34 1.89
C LEU A 156 -12.04 -2.51 0.43
N THR A 157 -13.25 -3.02 0.17
CA THR A 157 -13.78 -3.13 -1.19
C THR A 157 -13.77 -1.78 -1.90
N ARG A 158 -14.25 -0.72 -1.25
CA ARG A 158 -14.24 0.64 -1.81
C ARG A 158 -12.82 1.15 -2.07
N LEU A 159 -11.90 0.96 -1.13
CA LEU A 159 -10.50 1.41 -1.26
C LEU A 159 -9.78 0.68 -2.42
N PHE A 160 -10.08 -0.60 -2.62
CA PHE A 160 -9.46 -1.41 -3.66
C PHE A 160 -10.13 -1.19 -5.03
N SER A 161 -11.41 -0.83 -5.07
CA SER A 161 -12.04 -0.29 -6.28
C SER A 161 -11.37 1.01 -6.72
N LEU A 162 -11.14 1.94 -5.79
CA LEU A 162 -10.39 3.18 -6.07
C LEU A 162 -8.98 2.88 -6.58
N LEU A 163 -8.27 1.93 -5.96
CA LEU A 163 -6.96 1.48 -6.46
C LEU A 163 -7.05 1.01 -7.90
N ASN A 164 -8.04 0.20 -8.27
CA ASN A 164 -8.19 -0.29 -9.63
C ASN A 164 -8.55 0.80 -10.63
N GLU A 165 -9.41 1.75 -10.25
CA GLU A 165 -9.74 2.91 -11.09
C GLU A 165 -8.47 3.73 -11.41
N LEU A 166 -7.69 4.07 -10.38
CA LEU A 166 -6.47 4.84 -10.54
C LEU A 166 -5.35 4.04 -11.25
N ALA A 167 -5.19 2.76 -10.94
CA ALA A 167 -4.21 1.91 -11.61
C ALA A 167 -4.56 1.71 -13.10
N GLY A 168 -5.85 1.57 -13.43
CA GLY A 168 -6.31 1.52 -14.81
C GLY A 168 -5.99 2.82 -15.56
N GLU A 169 -6.27 3.97 -14.95
CA GLU A 169 -6.01 5.28 -15.57
C GLU A 169 -4.52 5.61 -15.75
N TYR A 170 -3.72 5.39 -14.71
CA TYR A 170 -2.33 5.85 -14.69
C TYR A 170 -1.33 4.80 -15.17
N LEU A 171 -1.63 3.52 -14.97
CA LEU A 171 -0.70 2.42 -15.26
C LEU A 171 -1.21 1.47 -16.36
N GLY A 172 -2.48 1.54 -16.75
CA GLY A 172 -3.07 0.66 -17.76
C GLY A 172 -3.19 -0.80 -17.30
N ARG A 173 -3.27 -1.05 -15.98
CA ARG A 173 -3.41 -2.39 -15.40
C ARG A 173 -4.25 -2.36 -14.13
N GLU A 174 -4.79 -3.51 -13.75
CA GLU A 174 -5.64 -3.69 -12.56
C GLU A 174 -4.93 -4.53 -11.48
N TYR A 175 -5.35 -4.35 -10.23
CA TYR A 175 -5.00 -5.20 -9.10
C TYR A 175 -6.00 -6.34 -8.97
N ASP A 176 -5.50 -7.54 -8.69
CA ASP A 176 -6.37 -8.68 -8.38
C ASP A 176 -6.98 -8.52 -6.98
N ILE A 177 -8.29 -8.28 -6.95
CA ILE A 177 -9.10 -8.12 -5.74
C ILE A 177 -9.95 -9.35 -5.41
N ALA A 178 -9.76 -10.48 -6.13
CA ALA A 178 -10.56 -11.69 -5.93
C ALA A 178 -10.43 -12.26 -4.51
N TRP A 179 -9.30 -12.03 -3.85
CA TRP A 179 -9.05 -12.46 -2.48
C TRP A 179 -10.00 -11.81 -1.45
N LEU A 180 -10.54 -10.61 -1.72
CA LEU A 180 -11.54 -9.97 -0.87
C LEU A 180 -12.88 -10.73 -0.89
N GLN A 181 -13.23 -11.36 -2.01
CA GLN A 181 -14.46 -12.18 -2.13
C GLN A 181 -14.35 -13.49 -1.33
N VAL A 182 -13.14 -14.04 -1.19
CA VAL A 182 -12.88 -15.23 -0.37
C VAL A 182 -13.11 -14.94 1.12
N GLU A 183 -12.84 -13.71 1.58
CA GLU A 183 -13.19 -13.29 2.94
C GLU A 183 -14.70 -13.09 3.11
N LYS A 184 -15.40 -12.60 2.08
CA LYS A 184 -16.88 -12.50 2.08
C LYS A 184 -17.57 -13.85 2.21
N GLY A 185 -17.01 -14.90 1.60
CA GLY A 185 -17.58 -16.26 1.62
C GLY A 185 -17.39 -17.04 2.93
N LYS A 186 -16.68 -16.48 3.92
CA LYS A 186 -16.43 -17.12 5.23
C LYS A 186 -17.41 -16.71 6.32
N GLU A 187 -18.46 -15.95 5.98
CA GLU A 187 -19.55 -15.68 6.90
C GLU A 187 -20.16 -17.00 7.42
N PRO A 188 -20.33 -17.20 8.73
CA PRO A 188 -21.20 -18.26 9.20
C PRO A 188 -22.61 -17.91 8.73
N ALA A 189 -23.21 -18.79 7.94
CA ALA A 189 -24.63 -18.71 7.63
C ALA A 189 -25.39 -18.51 8.94
N THR A 190 -25.95 -17.32 9.14
CA THR A 190 -26.86 -17.07 10.25
C THR A 190 -28.06 -17.98 10.02
N SER A 191 -28.12 -19.08 10.76
CA SER A 191 -29.32 -19.90 10.85
C SER A 191 -30.42 -19.04 11.47
N GLY A 192 -31.22 -18.40 10.62
CA GLY A 192 -32.50 -17.83 11.01
C GLY A 192 -33.43 -18.97 11.40
N GLY A 193 -33.44 -19.31 12.68
CA GLY A 193 -34.43 -20.21 13.26
C GLY A 193 -35.77 -19.49 13.34
N THR A 194 -36.69 -19.84 12.45
CA THR A 194 -38.13 -19.71 12.70
C THR A 194 -38.60 -21.04 13.27
N GLY A 195 -38.93 -21.05 14.56
CA GLY A 195 -39.68 -22.13 15.17
C GLY A 195 -41.16 -21.99 14.83
N GLU A 196 -41.81 -23.11 14.54
CA GLU A 196 -43.20 -23.38 14.89
C GLU A 196 -43.44 -24.90 14.87
N GLU A 197 -44.43 -25.31 15.66
CA GLU A 197 -44.56 -26.55 16.42
C GLU A 197 -44.92 -27.83 15.64
N SER A 198 -44.62 -28.97 16.27
CA SER A 198 -45.09 -30.34 15.93
C SER A 198 -46.62 -30.49 16.10
N PRO A 199 -47.25 -31.61 15.65
CA PRO A 199 -47.24 -32.83 16.49
C PRO A 199 -47.17 -34.19 15.74
N GLU A 200 -46.55 -35.13 16.45
CA GLU A 200 -46.78 -36.60 16.55
C GLU A 200 -47.51 -37.38 15.44
N ASP A 201 -46.89 -38.47 14.95
CA ASP A 201 -47.51 -39.82 15.00
C ASP A 201 -46.48 -40.96 14.86
N LYS A 202 -46.84 -42.11 15.42
CA LYS A 202 -46.11 -43.34 15.74
C LYS A 202 -45.85 -44.24 14.52
N GLY A 203 -44.85 -45.11 14.63
CA GLY A 203 -44.76 -46.32 13.81
C GLY A 203 -43.41 -47.04 13.91
N GLU A 204 -43.32 -48.01 14.82
CA GLU A 204 -42.29 -49.05 14.82
C GLU A 204 -42.44 -49.97 13.59
N THR A 205 -41.34 -50.46 13.00
CA THR A 205 -40.98 -51.90 12.84
C THR A 205 -39.98 -52.16 11.69
N GLU A 206 -38.98 -53.00 12.02
CA GLU A 206 -38.35 -54.09 11.22
C GLU A 206 -37.58 -53.76 9.92
N GLU A 207 -36.26 -53.96 9.92
CA GLU A 207 -35.53 -55.15 9.41
C GLU A 207 -35.54 -55.30 7.87
N GLU A 208 -34.38 -55.07 7.24
CA GLU A 208 -33.63 -56.06 6.44
C GLU A 208 -32.60 -55.35 5.53
N SER A 209 -31.34 -55.75 5.67
CA SER A 209 -30.34 -55.78 4.60
C SER A 209 -30.60 -57.05 3.76
N PRO A 210 -30.27 -57.14 2.45
CA PRO A 210 -28.86 -57.32 2.08
C PRO A 210 -28.39 -56.88 0.67
N ALA A 211 -27.07 -56.68 0.60
CA ALA A 211 -26.11 -57.15 -0.41
C ALA A 211 -26.20 -56.72 -1.89
N GLY A 212 -25.03 -56.40 -2.46
CA GLY A 212 -24.72 -56.44 -3.88
C GLY A 212 -23.71 -55.36 -4.29
N LYS A 213 -22.40 -55.55 -4.04
CA LYS A 213 -21.39 -56.16 -4.94
C LYS A 213 -20.73 -55.19 -5.93
N GLU A 214 -19.39 -55.16 -5.83
CA GLU A 214 -18.37 -55.22 -6.89
C GLU A 214 -18.49 -54.17 -8.02
N GLY A 215 -17.56 -53.26 -8.23
CA GLY A 215 -16.11 -53.45 -8.34
C GLY A 215 -15.72 -53.42 -9.82
N THR A 216 -14.95 -52.42 -10.26
CA THR A 216 -14.01 -52.54 -11.38
C THR A 216 -13.12 -51.29 -11.45
N VAL A 217 -11.86 -51.53 -11.11
CA VAL A 217 -10.69 -50.76 -11.54
C VAL A 217 -10.30 -51.30 -12.93
N GLU A 218 -9.82 -50.44 -13.84
CA GLU A 218 -8.63 -50.64 -14.69
C GLU A 218 -8.51 -49.48 -15.70
N VAL A 219 -7.47 -48.64 -15.62
CA VAL A 219 -6.15 -48.72 -16.31
C VAL A 219 -6.10 -47.79 -17.54
N SER A 220 -5.16 -46.84 -17.49
CA SER A 220 -4.71 -45.97 -18.60
C SER A 220 -3.97 -46.78 -19.69
N PRO A 221 -3.70 -46.22 -20.90
CA PRO A 221 -2.46 -45.44 -21.05
C PRO A 221 -2.41 -44.36 -22.15
N SER A 222 -1.53 -43.38 -21.93
CA SER A 222 -0.49 -42.80 -22.81
C SER A 222 -0.76 -42.41 -24.29
N GLY A 223 -0.32 -41.19 -24.65
CA GLY A 223 0.09 -40.78 -26.01
C GLY A 223 0.60 -39.33 -26.03
N ALA A 224 1.92 -39.10 -26.02
CA ALA A 224 2.77 -38.66 -27.15
C ALA A 224 2.63 -37.15 -27.51
N LEU A 225 3.61 -36.29 -27.18
CA LEU A 225 4.87 -35.95 -27.89
C LEU A 225 4.71 -35.08 -29.16
N GLY A 226 5.31 -33.88 -29.11
CA GLY A 226 6.18 -33.36 -30.18
C GLY A 226 5.72 -32.11 -30.95
N GLY A 227 6.57 -31.08 -31.00
CA GLY A 227 6.52 -30.05 -32.06
C GLY A 227 7.24 -28.72 -31.74
N ARG A 228 8.52 -28.60 -32.15
CA ARG A 228 9.38 -27.40 -32.16
C ARG A 228 9.19 -26.56 -33.44
N GLY A 229 9.63 -25.29 -33.40
CA GLY A 229 10.07 -24.46 -34.54
C GLY A 229 9.80 -22.97 -34.29
N GLU A 230 10.75 -22.17 -33.79
CA GLU A 230 11.84 -21.44 -34.48
C GLU A 230 11.36 -20.40 -35.53
N GLY A 231 11.78 -19.15 -35.35
CA GLY A 231 11.62 -18.08 -36.35
C GLY A 231 11.78 -16.64 -35.83
N GLU A 232 12.98 -16.25 -35.42
CA GLU A 232 13.50 -14.86 -35.53
C GLU A 232 14.34 -14.78 -36.83
N PRO A 233 14.48 -13.61 -37.50
CA PRO A 233 15.57 -12.69 -37.10
C PRO A 233 15.39 -11.18 -37.42
N ALA A 234 16.06 -10.37 -36.58
CA ALA A 234 17.04 -9.29 -36.85
C ALA A 234 16.77 -8.06 -37.77
N GLY A 235 17.36 -6.94 -37.32
CA GLY A 235 17.82 -5.77 -38.10
C GLY A 235 16.90 -4.55 -38.00
N GLU A 236 17.33 -3.30 -37.82
CA GLU A 236 18.62 -2.66 -38.08
C GLU A 236 18.67 -1.27 -37.40
N GLU A 237 19.90 -0.77 -37.26
CA GLU A 237 20.43 0.51 -36.79
C GLU A 237 19.78 1.72 -37.50
N GLY A 238 19.81 2.99 -37.10
CA GLY A 238 20.63 3.83 -36.23
C GLY A 238 20.55 5.27 -36.83
N GLN A 239 20.62 6.33 -36.01
CA GLN A 239 21.36 7.57 -36.31
C GLN A 239 21.10 8.69 -35.30
N THR A 240 22.23 9.13 -34.75
CA THR A 240 22.54 10.36 -34.02
C THR A 240 22.48 11.60 -34.92
N ILE A 241 22.12 12.75 -34.36
CA ILE A 241 22.63 14.06 -34.82
C ILE A 241 22.97 14.93 -33.60
N GLU A 242 24.23 15.36 -33.59
CA GLU A 242 24.94 16.31 -32.73
C GLU A 242 24.47 17.77 -32.98
N GLU A 243 24.38 18.63 -31.95
CA GLU A 243 25.36 19.66 -31.54
C GLU A 243 25.15 21.07 -32.13
N SER A 244 25.01 22.06 -31.24
CA SER A 244 25.51 23.46 -31.33
C SER A 244 24.96 24.20 -30.08
N GLY A 245 25.67 24.98 -29.26
CA GLY A 245 27.00 25.58 -29.34
C GLY A 245 26.90 27.06 -28.92
N GLY A 246 27.62 27.45 -27.85
CA GLY A 246 28.05 28.83 -27.51
C GLY A 246 26.99 29.80 -26.96
N ALA A 247 27.32 30.85 -26.19
CA ALA A 247 28.57 31.32 -25.59
C ALA A 247 28.22 32.43 -24.56
N ASP A 248 29.21 32.72 -23.72
CA ASP A 248 29.28 33.74 -22.67
C ASP A 248 28.92 35.17 -23.09
N VAL A 249 28.43 35.96 -22.11
CA VAL A 249 28.69 37.40 -22.01
C VAL A 249 28.88 37.79 -20.54
N GLU A 250 30.04 38.37 -20.26
CA GLU A 250 30.47 39.00 -19.01
C GLU A 250 29.95 40.45 -18.84
N GLU A 251 30.18 40.97 -17.62
CA GLU A 251 30.40 42.38 -17.23
C GLU A 251 29.24 43.41 -17.21
N GLU A 252 28.94 43.93 -16.01
CA GLU A 252 29.39 45.26 -15.49
C GLU A 252 28.83 45.43 -14.06
N SER A 253 29.64 45.59 -13.02
CA SER A 253 30.30 46.82 -12.54
C SER A 253 29.32 47.92 -12.06
N GLY A 254 29.46 48.35 -10.80
CA GLY A 254 28.61 49.41 -10.22
C GLY A 254 28.77 49.61 -8.71
N THR A 255 29.74 50.45 -8.36
CA THR A 255 30.25 50.83 -7.02
C THR A 255 29.38 51.77 -6.17
N ALA A 256 29.81 51.87 -4.89
CA ALA A 256 29.62 52.97 -3.91
C ALA A 256 28.28 52.95 -3.14
N GLY A 257 28.22 53.18 -1.83
CA GLY A 257 29.15 53.73 -0.84
C GLY A 257 28.29 54.34 0.28
N GLY A 258 28.81 54.47 1.50
CA GLY A 258 28.17 55.31 2.52
C GLY A 258 28.23 54.80 3.95
N GLU A 259 29.27 55.23 4.65
CA GLU A 259 29.40 55.25 6.10
C GLU A 259 28.24 55.97 6.82
N ARG A 260 27.91 55.54 8.04
CA ARG A 260 27.94 56.31 9.31
C ARG A 260 27.15 55.56 10.40
N GLU A 261 27.82 55.12 11.46
CA GLU A 261 27.93 55.86 12.74
C GLU A 261 26.58 56.04 13.46
N ARG A 262 26.34 55.28 14.54
CA ARG A 262 26.48 55.80 15.92
C ARG A 262 26.08 54.77 16.98
N ALA A 263 26.96 54.63 17.95
CA ALA A 263 26.72 54.03 19.24
C ALA A 263 25.67 54.84 20.04
N GLY A 264 24.88 54.12 20.81
CA GLY A 264 23.99 54.65 21.85
C GLY A 264 23.98 53.70 23.03
N VAL A 265 24.87 53.98 23.99
CA VAL A 265 24.89 53.45 25.34
C VAL A 265 23.65 53.97 26.10
N GLY A 266 23.02 53.13 26.91
CA GLY A 266 21.89 53.52 27.75
C GLY A 266 21.52 52.40 28.73
N GLU A 267 22.18 52.45 29.86
CA GLU A 267 22.09 51.59 31.04
C GLU A 267 20.79 51.82 31.85
N GLU A 268 20.51 50.84 32.73
CA GLU A 268 19.69 50.91 33.96
C GLU A 268 18.16 50.94 33.90
N GLY A 269 17.55 50.12 34.77
CA GLY A 269 16.14 50.28 35.13
C GLY A 269 15.43 49.08 35.75
N GLU A 270 15.98 48.50 36.81
CA GLU A 270 15.31 47.60 37.74
C GLU A 270 14.00 48.22 38.30
N ARG A 271 12.86 47.53 38.16
CA ARG A 271 11.84 47.47 39.23
C ARG A 271 10.83 46.35 39.02
N VAL A 272 10.86 45.44 39.99
CA VAL A 272 9.79 44.51 40.36
C VAL A 272 8.78 45.28 41.20
N GLU A 273 7.49 45.23 40.85
CA GLU A 273 6.38 45.41 41.78
C GLU A 273 5.19 44.55 41.33
N GLY A 274 4.57 43.86 42.29
CA GLY A 274 3.19 43.36 42.21
C GLY A 274 3.03 41.86 42.07
#